data_AF-A0A493TZS4-F1
#
_entry.id   AF-A0A493TZS4-F1
#
_cell.length_a   1.000
_cell.length_b   1.000
_cell.length_c   1.000
_cell.angle_alpha   90.00
_cell.angle_beta   90.00
_cell.angle_gamma   90.00
#
_symmetry.space_group_name_H-M   'P 1'
#
loop_
_entity.id
_entity.type
_entity.pdbx_description
1 polymer ?
#
loop_
_entity_poly.entity_id
_entity_poly.type
_entity_poly.pdbx_seq_one_letter_code
_entity_poly.pdbx_strand_id
1 'polypeptide(L)'
;MTIYSFQALNEDAKVQALLQDETQQLHKATKGQENWEYLQHQSERSGEVFACFLGSLSPGKEMVVTLRYVQELPRKLGGAAQFLLPATLHPHWNYYTWNCHNNKPYYSLLLTASLQSPRGVVNAEANCALTPLIYTAQDHSAAQVSLAETPPRDDFELLVYYGDPTEVSAVVEKGDPGAPVGSLLGDPLVLVTLSPSIPDAMPGQCQSGEFIFLLDTTFLERAQESLLFLLKSLPLGCYFNIYCYGATSVGIYPQSVEYTQDNLTKAMQRIPSTSSCLGDADLLGTLRTIYNTPQPHGHARQLFIFMTGLPPDKEAIAAEVCHHRNSHR
;
A
#
# COMPACT_ATOMS: atom_id res chain seq x y z
N MET A 1 -4.56 -4.24 -7.20
CA MET A 1 -5.66 -4.93 -7.91
C MET A 1 -5.05 -5.97 -8.84
N THR A 2 -5.57 -7.19 -8.86
CA THR A 2 -5.11 -8.26 -9.77
C THR A 2 -6.29 -8.76 -10.58
N ILE A 3 -6.21 -8.64 -11.91
CA ILE A 3 -7.26 -9.09 -12.82
C ILE A 3 -7.04 -10.57 -13.14
N TYR A 4 -8.08 -11.39 -12.99
CA TYR A 4 -7.99 -12.83 -13.25
C TYR A 4 -8.95 -13.31 -14.35
N SER A 5 -9.92 -12.49 -14.76
CA SER A 5 -10.80 -12.84 -15.88
C SER A 5 -11.26 -11.58 -16.61
N PHE A 6 -11.15 -11.60 -17.93
CA PHE A 6 -11.67 -10.57 -18.81
C PHE A 6 -12.45 -11.19 -19.96
N GLN A 7 -13.65 -10.69 -20.20
CA GLN A 7 -14.52 -11.15 -21.27
C GLN A 7 -15.19 -9.95 -21.93
N ALA A 8 -15.26 -9.97 -23.25
CA ALA A 8 -15.88 -8.94 -24.06
C ALA A 8 -16.80 -9.63 -25.09
N LEU A 9 -18.09 -9.29 -25.09
CA LEU A 9 -19.12 -9.94 -25.89
C LEU A 9 -19.90 -8.91 -26.71
N ASN A 10 -20.05 -9.18 -28.01
CA ASN A 10 -21.03 -8.58 -28.90
C ASN A 10 -21.84 -9.73 -29.55
N GLU A 11 -22.95 -9.42 -30.21
CA GLU A 11 -23.78 -10.37 -30.97
C GLU A 11 -22.96 -11.24 -31.93
N ASP A 12 -21.90 -10.65 -32.52
CA ASP A 12 -21.10 -11.27 -33.58
C ASP A 12 -19.77 -11.88 -33.09
N ALA A 13 -19.32 -11.52 -31.87
CA ALA A 13 -17.96 -11.85 -31.42
C ALA A 13 -17.84 -12.01 -29.91
N LYS A 14 -17.04 -13.01 -29.49
CA LYS A 14 -16.64 -13.22 -28.10
C LYS A 14 -15.12 -13.17 -27.99
N VAL A 15 -14.62 -12.17 -27.28
CA VAL A 15 -13.22 -12.09 -26.87
C VAL A 15 -13.13 -12.54 -25.41
N GLN A 16 -12.24 -13.50 -25.13
CA GLN A 16 -12.00 -13.98 -23.78
C GLN A 16 -10.49 -14.03 -23.56
N ALA A 17 -10.01 -13.32 -22.53
CA ALA A 17 -8.62 -13.43 -22.13
C ALA A 17 -8.43 -14.77 -21.38
N LEU A 18 -7.41 -15.52 -21.78
CA LEU A 18 -6.99 -16.74 -21.09
C LEU A 18 -5.73 -16.41 -20.30
N LEU A 19 -5.78 -16.63 -18.98
CA LEU A 19 -4.58 -16.61 -18.15
C LEU A 19 -3.63 -17.73 -18.64
N GLN A 20 -2.37 -17.38 -18.86
CA GLN A 20 -1.31 -18.32 -19.18
C GLN A 20 -0.15 -18.07 -18.22
N ASP A 21 0.48 -19.15 -17.77
CA ASP A 21 1.74 -19.05 -17.02
C ASP A 21 2.82 -18.38 -17.89
N GLU A 22 3.65 -17.55 -17.27
CA GLU A 22 4.73 -16.82 -17.95
C GLU A 22 5.68 -17.75 -18.72
N THR A 23 5.87 -18.99 -18.24
CA THR A 23 6.68 -20.02 -18.90
C THR A 23 6.10 -20.51 -20.23
N GLN A 24 4.78 -20.41 -20.44
CA GLN A 24 4.10 -20.79 -21.68
C GLN A 24 4.14 -19.68 -22.75
N GLN A 25 4.23 -18.41 -22.35
CA GLN A 25 4.36 -17.28 -23.29
C GLN A 25 5.67 -17.34 -24.09
N LEU A 26 6.78 -17.76 -23.47
CA LEU A 26 8.09 -17.78 -24.12
C LEU A 26 8.17 -18.74 -25.33
N HIS A 27 7.29 -19.73 -25.40
CA HIS A 27 7.29 -20.75 -26.45
C HIS A 27 6.38 -20.44 -27.64
N LYS A 28 5.49 -19.43 -27.55
CA LYS A 28 4.43 -19.19 -28.55
C LYS A 28 4.48 -17.84 -29.26
N ALA A 29 5.56 -17.06 -29.12
CA ALA A 29 5.72 -15.81 -29.86
C ALA A 29 5.91 -16.07 -31.36
N THR A 30 4.81 -16.30 -32.08
CA THR A 30 4.75 -16.39 -33.54
C THR A 30 4.19 -15.09 -34.10
N LYS A 31 4.90 -14.55 -35.09
CA LYS A 31 4.66 -13.32 -35.86
C LYS A 31 3.18 -12.90 -35.98
N GLY A 32 2.86 -11.77 -35.36
CA GLY A 32 1.67 -10.95 -35.61
C GLY A 32 1.94 -9.57 -35.03
N GLN A 33 2.39 -8.65 -35.87
CA GLN A 33 2.74 -7.28 -35.49
C GLN A 33 1.45 -6.47 -35.37
N GLU A 34 0.91 -6.34 -34.16
CA GLU A 34 -0.16 -5.38 -33.86
C GLU A 34 0.17 -4.61 -32.57
N ASN A 35 0.51 -3.33 -32.75
CA ASN A 35 0.63 -2.23 -31.78
C ASN A 35 1.48 -2.45 -30.51
N TRP A 36 2.80 -2.39 -30.69
CA TRP A 36 3.81 -2.41 -29.61
C TRP A 36 3.92 -1.10 -28.81
N GLU A 37 3.46 0.04 -29.34
CA GLU A 37 3.52 1.35 -28.64
C GLU A 37 2.64 1.38 -27.38
N TYR A 38 1.53 0.62 -27.38
CA TYR A 38 0.61 0.55 -26.24
C TYR A 38 1.19 -0.28 -25.07
N LEU A 39 1.88 -1.39 -25.37
CA LEU A 39 2.52 -2.25 -24.37
C LEU A 39 3.73 -1.57 -23.71
N GLN A 40 4.41 -0.67 -24.42
CA GLN A 40 5.50 0.12 -23.83
C GLN A 40 5.01 1.02 -22.69
N HIS A 41 3.83 1.65 -22.82
CA HIS A 41 3.26 2.46 -21.74
C HIS A 41 2.66 1.65 -20.58
N GLN A 42 2.32 0.36 -20.79
CA GLN A 42 1.97 -0.53 -19.67
C GLN A 42 3.20 -0.82 -18.78
N SER A 43 4.42 -0.78 -19.31
CA SER A 43 5.63 -1.07 -18.55
C SER A 43 5.97 -0.01 -17.49
N GLU A 44 5.61 1.26 -17.73
CA GLU A 44 5.88 2.35 -16.79
C GLU A 44 4.84 2.46 -15.65
N ARG A 45 3.64 1.85 -15.81
CA ARG A 45 2.50 1.99 -14.86
C ARG A 45 1.77 0.67 -14.59
N SER A 46 2.50 -0.44 -14.68
CA SER A 46 1.96 -1.77 -14.43
C SER A 46 1.31 -1.83 -13.04
N GLY A 47 0.02 -2.17 -12.98
CA GLY A 47 -0.75 -2.34 -11.74
C GLY A 47 -1.78 -1.25 -11.41
N GLU A 48 -1.74 -0.09 -12.08
CA GLU A 48 -2.68 1.03 -11.80
C GLU A 48 -3.82 1.16 -12.82
N VAL A 49 -3.56 0.86 -14.10
CA VAL A 49 -4.55 1.04 -15.18
C VAL A 49 -4.60 -0.23 -16.04
N PHE A 50 -5.80 -0.78 -16.21
CA PHE A 50 -6.08 -1.77 -17.24
C PHE A 50 -6.73 -1.09 -18.44
N ALA A 51 -6.09 -1.21 -19.60
CA ALA A 51 -6.70 -0.83 -20.86
C ALA A 51 -6.47 -1.92 -21.91
N CYS A 52 -7.40 -2.03 -22.85
CA CYS A 52 -7.41 -3.06 -23.88
C CYS A 52 -8.14 -2.51 -25.10
N PHE A 53 -7.59 -2.74 -26.30
CA PHE A 53 -8.27 -2.40 -27.55
C PHE A 53 -9.12 -3.58 -28.01
N LEU A 54 -10.43 -3.37 -28.14
CA LEU A 54 -11.40 -4.41 -28.49
C LEU A 54 -11.83 -4.38 -29.96
N GLY A 55 -11.29 -3.46 -30.75
CA GLY A 55 -11.72 -3.23 -32.13
C GLY A 55 -12.75 -2.12 -32.27
N SER A 56 -13.35 -2.02 -33.46
CA SER A 56 -14.37 -1.03 -33.79
C SER A 56 -15.78 -1.59 -33.57
N LEU A 57 -16.62 -0.83 -32.86
CA LEU A 57 -18.04 -1.15 -32.67
C LEU A 57 -18.87 -0.42 -33.73
N SER A 58 -19.66 -1.15 -34.51
CA SER A 58 -20.54 -0.54 -35.52
C SER A 58 -21.67 0.28 -34.88
N PRO A 59 -22.16 1.35 -35.53
CA PRO A 59 -23.25 2.17 -35.00
C PRO A 59 -24.48 1.34 -34.63
N GLY A 60 -25.01 1.56 -33.43
CA GLY A 60 -26.20 0.86 -32.92
C GLY A 60 -25.95 -0.54 -32.39
N LYS A 61 -24.72 -1.06 -32.43
CA LYS A 61 -24.35 -2.30 -31.75
C LYS A 61 -23.95 -2.04 -30.30
N GLU A 62 -24.17 -3.03 -29.45
CA GLU A 62 -23.82 -2.99 -28.03
C GLU A 62 -22.66 -3.93 -27.74
N MET A 63 -21.87 -3.61 -26.72
CA MET A 63 -20.75 -4.41 -26.26
C MET A 63 -20.84 -4.59 -24.76
N VAL A 64 -20.80 -5.84 -24.28
CA VAL A 64 -20.77 -6.16 -22.86
C VAL A 64 -19.36 -6.55 -22.47
N VAL A 65 -18.76 -5.77 -21.58
CA VAL A 65 -17.43 -6.06 -21.02
C VAL A 65 -17.59 -6.52 -19.58
N THR A 66 -17.04 -7.68 -19.26
CA THR A 66 -16.99 -8.26 -17.92
C THR A 66 -15.55 -8.37 -17.46
N LEU A 67 -15.21 -7.61 -16.44
CA LEU A 67 -13.91 -7.64 -15.77
C LEU A 67 -14.07 -8.26 -14.38
N ARG A 68 -13.24 -9.23 -14.04
CA ARG A 68 -13.15 -9.81 -12.70
C ARG A 68 -11.75 -9.62 -12.14
N TYR A 69 -11.68 -9.08 -10.94
CA TYR A 69 -10.43 -8.81 -10.26
C TYR A 69 -10.55 -9.10 -8.77
N VAL A 70 -9.40 -9.22 -8.11
CA VAL A 70 -9.25 -9.31 -6.67
C VAL A 70 -8.38 -8.15 -6.17
N GLN A 71 -8.68 -7.67 -4.98
CA GLN A 71 -7.92 -6.60 -4.35
C GLN A 71 -7.99 -6.75 -2.83
N GLU A 72 -6.85 -6.55 -2.17
CA GLU A 72 -6.80 -6.37 -0.72
C GLU A 72 -7.38 -5.00 -0.36
N LEU A 73 -8.28 -4.97 0.63
CA LEU A 73 -8.91 -3.75 1.10
C LEU A 73 -8.11 -3.15 2.25
N PRO A 74 -7.61 -1.90 2.13
CA PRO A 74 -6.91 -1.25 3.22
C PRO A 74 -7.85 -0.98 4.40
N ARG A 75 -7.29 -0.94 5.61
CA ARG A 75 -8.02 -0.57 6.83
C ARG A 75 -7.86 0.92 7.12
N LYS A 76 -8.97 1.61 7.41
CA LYS A 76 -8.97 3.00 7.90
C LYS A 76 -8.78 3.06 9.41
N LEU A 77 -8.56 4.28 9.91
CA LEU A 77 -8.68 4.59 11.34
C LEU A 77 -10.07 4.16 11.82
N GLY A 78 -10.11 3.37 12.90
CA GLY A 78 -11.35 2.74 13.39
C GLY A 78 -11.60 1.31 12.88
N GLY A 79 -10.70 0.75 12.05
CA GLY A 79 -10.72 -0.66 11.68
C GLY A 79 -11.64 -1.03 10.49
N ALA A 80 -12.28 -0.05 9.86
CA ALA A 80 -13.12 -0.28 8.68
C ALA A 80 -12.29 -0.70 7.47
N ALA A 81 -12.76 -1.70 6.73
CA ALA A 81 -12.24 -2.02 5.40
C ALA A 81 -12.77 -1.01 4.38
N GLN A 82 -11.88 -0.41 3.61
CA GLN A 82 -12.23 0.61 2.61
C GLN A 82 -12.20 0.02 1.20
N PHE A 83 -13.30 0.17 0.49
CA PHE A 83 -13.37 0.00 -0.96
C PHE A 83 -13.54 1.36 -1.62
N LEU A 84 -12.73 1.63 -2.65
CA LEU A 84 -12.77 2.88 -3.42
C LEU A 84 -12.96 2.55 -4.90
N LEU A 85 -13.97 3.16 -5.52
CA LEU A 85 -14.21 3.10 -6.95
C LEU A 85 -14.10 4.52 -7.52
N PRO A 86 -13.12 4.79 -8.41
CA PRO A 86 -12.95 6.11 -8.99
C PRO A 86 -14.20 6.61 -9.73
N ALA A 87 -14.45 7.91 -9.67
CA ALA A 87 -15.59 8.55 -10.35
C ALA A 87 -15.60 8.28 -11.86
N THR A 88 -14.40 8.18 -12.45
CA THR A 88 -14.19 7.87 -13.87
C THR A 88 -13.37 6.60 -14.03
N LEU A 89 -13.85 5.69 -14.89
CA LEU A 89 -13.12 4.47 -15.28
C LEU A 89 -11.99 4.74 -16.30
N HIS A 90 -11.53 5.99 -16.40
CA HIS A 90 -10.40 6.39 -17.24
C HIS A 90 -9.45 7.28 -16.42
N PRO A 91 -8.12 7.21 -16.67
CA PRO A 91 -7.16 8.03 -15.96
C PRO A 91 -7.33 9.52 -16.32
N HIS A 92 -7.20 10.40 -15.32
CA HIS A 92 -7.38 11.86 -15.45
C HIS A 92 -6.27 12.59 -16.26
N TRP A 93 -5.32 11.87 -16.89
CA TRP A 93 -4.17 12.49 -17.53
C TRP A 93 -4.42 12.80 -19.01
N ASN A 94 -3.99 14.00 -19.43
CA ASN A 94 -4.24 14.66 -20.72
C ASN A 94 -3.89 13.87 -22.01
N TYR A 95 -3.26 12.70 -21.94
CA TYR A 95 -2.82 11.96 -23.13
C TYR A 95 -3.88 11.04 -23.73
N TYR A 96 -4.95 10.70 -22.98
CA TYR A 96 -6.00 9.78 -23.45
C TYR A 96 -7.37 10.43 -23.67
N THR A 97 -7.52 11.72 -23.30
CA THR A 97 -8.84 12.32 -23.03
C THR A 97 -9.26 13.39 -24.03
N TRP A 98 -8.79 13.37 -25.28
CA TRP A 98 -9.10 14.46 -26.24
C TRP A 98 -10.61 14.71 -26.43
N ASN A 99 -11.48 13.75 -26.07
CA ASN A 99 -12.94 13.90 -26.16
C ASN A 99 -13.73 13.49 -24.88
N CYS A 100 -13.08 13.33 -23.72
CA CYS A 100 -13.77 12.96 -22.47
C CYS A 100 -13.98 14.20 -21.59
N HIS A 101 -15.21 14.70 -21.52
CA HIS A 101 -15.55 15.84 -20.67
C HIS A 101 -15.71 15.42 -19.20
N ASN A 102 -14.85 15.90 -18.30
CA ASN A 102 -14.80 15.45 -16.89
C ASN A 102 -15.94 15.97 -15.98
N ASN A 103 -16.98 16.60 -16.53
CA ASN A 103 -17.95 17.36 -15.72
C ASN A 103 -19.16 16.54 -15.23
N LYS A 104 -19.42 15.34 -15.76
CA LYS A 104 -20.47 14.39 -15.29
C LYS A 104 -20.08 12.93 -15.57
N PRO A 105 -20.44 11.97 -14.69
CA PRO A 105 -20.35 10.55 -15.04
C PRO A 105 -21.32 10.25 -16.20
N TYR A 106 -20.81 9.66 -17.28
CA TYR A 106 -21.58 9.30 -18.49
C TYR A 106 -22.23 7.91 -18.39
N TYR A 107 -22.28 7.33 -17.20
CA TYR A 107 -22.75 5.97 -16.97
C TYR A 107 -23.75 5.92 -15.81
N SER A 108 -24.66 4.96 -15.88
CA SER A 108 -25.41 4.50 -14.71
C SER A 108 -24.56 3.48 -13.96
N LEU A 109 -24.49 3.61 -12.63
CA LEU A 109 -23.83 2.62 -11.78
C LEU A 109 -24.88 1.82 -11.04
N LEU A 110 -24.85 0.50 -11.21
CA LEU A 110 -25.51 -0.44 -10.33
C LEU A 110 -24.44 -1.14 -9.51
N LEU A 111 -24.49 -0.98 -8.19
CA LEU A 111 -23.52 -1.57 -7.27
C LEU A 111 -24.23 -2.32 -6.17
N THR A 112 -23.76 -3.54 -5.92
CA THR A 112 -24.22 -4.42 -4.87
C THR A 112 -23.01 -5.08 -4.23
N ALA A 113 -22.82 -4.83 -2.95
CA ALA A 113 -21.77 -5.45 -2.14
C ALA A 113 -22.35 -6.62 -1.36
N SER A 114 -21.76 -7.80 -1.54
CA SER A 114 -22.03 -8.99 -0.72
C SER A 114 -20.89 -9.12 0.27
N LEU A 115 -21.21 -9.02 1.56
CA LEU A 115 -20.27 -8.93 2.66
C LEU A 115 -20.30 -10.23 3.44
N GLN A 116 -19.13 -10.79 3.73
CA GLN A 116 -19.01 -12.01 4.51
C GLN A 116 -17.86 -11.90 5.50
N SER A 117 -18.13 -12.26 6.75
CA SER A 117 -17.14 -12.33 7.80
C SER A 117 -17.58 -13.37 8.84
N PRO A 118 -16.70 -14.31 9.25
CA PRO A 118 -17.01 -15.26 10.31
C PRO A 118 -17.26 -14.58 11.66
N ARG A 119 -16.92 -13.29 11.80
CA ARG A 119 -17.11 -12.48 13.01
C ARG A 119 -18.29 -11.52 12.90
N GLY A 120 -19.06 -11.62 11.83
CA GLY A 120 -20.21 -10.77 11.58
C GLY A 120 -19.85 -9.46 10.87
N VAL A 121 -20.84 -8.94 10.16
CA VAL A 121 -20.84 -7.59 9.58
C VAL A 121 -21.57 -6.68 10.56
N VAL A 122 -20.94 -5.60 11.00
CA VAL A 122 -21.52 -4.68 12.00
C VAL A 122 -22.22 -3.52 11.30
N ASN A 123 -21.56 -2.92 10.31
CA ASN A 123 -22.09 -1.77 9.59
C ASN A 123 -21.46 -1.63 8.20
N ALA A 124 -22.16 -0.92 7.30
CA ALA A 124 -21.65 -0.49 6.02
C ALA A 124 -22.04 0.97 5.77
N GLU A 125 -21.06 1.82 5.51
CA GLU A 125 -21.22 3.25 5.29
C GLU A 125 -20.65 3.62 3.94
N ALA A 126 -21.25 4.59 3.25
CA ALA A 126 -20.68 5.14 2.03
C ALA A 126 -20.82 6.66 2.01
N ASN A 127 -20.08 7.31 1.13
CA ASN A 127 -20.21 8.74 0.85
C ASN A 127 -21.47 9.10 0.04
N CYS A 128 -22.37 8.14 -0.17
CA CYS A 128 -23.66 8.30 -0.84
C CYS A 128 -24.73 7.40 -0.19
N ALA A 129 -25.99 7.57 -0.61
CA ALA A 129 -27.11 6.79 -0.07
C ALA A 129 -27.00 5.30 -0.44
N LEU A 130 -27.02 4.45 0.57
CA LEU A 130 -27.12 2.99 0.46
C LEU A 130 -28.52 2.51 0.83
N THR A 131 -28.89 1.34 0.33
CA THR A 131 -30.02 0.60 0.89
C THR A 131 -29.72 0.21 2.33
N PRO A 132 -30.75 -0.10 3.16
CA PRO A 132 -30.51 -0.71 4.46
C PRO A 132 -29.61 -1.95 4.34
N LEU A 133 -28.74 -2.18 5.32
CA LEU A 133 -27.93 -3.39 5.41
C LEU A 133 -28.85 -4.58 5.68
N ILE A 134 -28.88 -5.54 4.75
CA ILE A 134 -29.74 -6.73 4.84
C ILE A 134 -28.88 -7.93 5.21
N TYR A 135 -29.11 -8.51 6.40
CA TYR A 135 -28.45 -9.75 6.80
C TYR A 135 -29.03 -10.95 6.05
N THR A 136 -28.15 -11.70 5.39
CA THR A 136 -28.51 -12.93 4.67
C THR A 136 -28.25 -14.19 5.50
N ALA A 137 -27.50 -14.06 6.60
CA ALA A 137 -27.29 -15.11 7.59
C ALA A 137 -27.82 -14.70 8.98
N GLN A 138 -28.38 -15.66 9.73
CA GLN A 138 -28.99 -15.40 11.05
C GLN A 138 -27.97 -14.96 12.11
N ASP A 139 -26.72 -15.39 11.99
CA ASP A 139 -25.61 -15.05 12.86
C ASP A 139 -24.90 -13.74 12.45
N HIS A 140 -25.49 -13.01 11.48
CA HIS A 140 -24.93 -11.79 10.90
C HIS A 140 -23.59 -11.97 10.18
N SER A 141 -23.15 -13.21 9.92
CA SER A 141 -21.90 -13.52 9.21
C SER A 141 -21.92 -13.11 7.74
N ALA A 142 -23.10 -12.93 7.17
CA ALA A 142 -23.30 -12.49 5.80
C ALA A 142 -24.35 -11.38 5.73
N ALA A 143 -24.04 -10.36 4.93
CA ALA A 143 -24.93 -9.23 4.70
C ALA A 143 -24.80 -8.70 3.27
N GLN A 144 -25.78 -7.94 2.83
CA GLN A 144 -25.82 -7.32 1.52
C GLN A 144 -26.24 -5.87 1.64
N VAL A 145 -25.58 -5.02 0.85
CA VAL A 145 -25.94 -3.61 0.70
C VAL A 145 -25.79 -3.20 -0.75
N SER A 146 -26.69 -2.35 -1.23
CA SER A 146 -26.68 -1.85 -2.61
C SER A 146 -26.70 -0.33 -2.61
N LEU A 147 -26.26 0.24 -3.72
CA LEU A 147 -26.41 1.66 -3.98
C LEU A 147 -27.90 1.99 -4.18
N ALA A 148 -28.43 2.96 -3.43
CA ALA A 148 -29.85 3.32 -3.48
C ALA A 148 -30.18 4.37 -4.56
N GLU A 149 -29.23 5.27 -4.85
CA GLU A 149 -29.41 6.40 -5.77
C GLU A 149 -28.30 6.44 -6.84
N THR A 150 -28.21 7.53 -7.60
CA THR A 150 -27.12 7.72 -8.57
C THR A 150 -25.75 7.76 -7.88
N PRO A 151 -24.67 7.28 -8.54
CA PRO A 151 -23.33 7.32 -7.97
C PRO A 151 -22.90 8.74 -7.62
N PRO A 152 -22.00 8.90 -6.63
CA PRO A 152 -21.43 10.21 -6.31
C PRO A 152 -20.70 10.80 -7.52
N ARG A 153 -20.56 12.13 -7.54
CA ARG A 153 -19.82 12.84 -8.59
C ARG A 153 -18.32 12.59 -8.49
N ASP A 154 -17.84 12.41 -7.26
CA ASP A 154 -16.48 12.06 -6.91
C ASP A 154 -16.36 10.53 -6.73
N ASP A 155 -15.21 10.07 -6.26
CA ASP A 155 -14.96 8.64 -6.05
C ASP A 155 -15.99 8.04 -5.09
N PHE A 156 -16.53 6.87 -5.44
CA PHE A 156 -17.40 6.11 -4.56
C PHE A 156 -16.56 5.42 -3.48
N GLU A 157 -16.85 5.72 -2.22
CA GLU A 157 -16.17 5.14 -1.07
C GLU A 157 -17.17 4.32 -0.25
N LEU A 158 -16.84 3.05 -0.01
CA LEU A 158 -17.59 2.13 0.86
C LEU A 158 -16.68 1.70 2.01
N LEU A 159 -17.14 1.96 3.24
CA LEU A 159 -16.50 1.56 4.49
C LEU A 159 -17.32 0.42 5.10
N VAL A 160 -16.67 -0.71 5.37
CA VAL A 160 -17.31 -1.88 5.99
C VAL A 160 -16.68 -2.15 7.34
N TYR A 161 -17.51 -2.21 8.37
CA TYR A 161 -17.12 -2.51 9.74
C TYR A 161 -17.47 -3.96 10.05
N TYR A 162 -16.45 -4.75 10.37
CA TYR A 162 -16.60 -6.15 10.80
C TYR A 162 -16.49 -6.26 12.31
N GLY A 163 -17.08 -7.31 12.89
CA GLY A 163 -16.92 -7.63 14.31
C GLY A 163 -15.48 -8.05 14.61
N ASP A 164 -14.93 -7.58 15.74
CA ASP A 164 -13.63 -7.99 16.30
C ASP A 164 -12.46 -8.08 15.28
N PRO A 165 -12.04 -6.96 14.65
CA PRO A 165 -11.06 -6.97 13.56
C PRO A 165 -9.64 -7.37 13.99
N THR A 166 -9.38 -7.50 15.30
CA THR A 166 -8.08 -7.77 15.92
C THR A 166 -7.91 -9.21 16.40
N GLU A 167 -8.89 -10.09 16.18
CA GLU A 167 -8.73 -11.51 16.51
C GLU A 167 -8.20 -12.30 15.31
N VAL A 168 -7.45 -13.37 15.57
CA VAL A 168 -6.98 -14.28 14.53
C VAL A 168 -8.17 -14.93 13.85
N SER A 169 -8.20 -14.88 12.52
CA SER A 169 -9.25 -15.55 11.73
C SER A 169 -8.65 -16.37 10.60
N ALA A 170 -9.36 -17.43 10.23
CA ALA A 170 -9.04 -18.25 9.07
C ALA A 170 -10.30 -18.46 8.23
N VAL A 171 -10.20 -18.19 6.94
CA VAL A 171 -11.29 -18.39 5.96
C VAL A 171 -10.81 -19.37 4.91
N VAL A 172 -11.68 -20.30 4.52
CA VAL A 172 -11.40 -21.28 3.47
C VAL A 172 -12.21 -20.91 2.24
N GLU A 173 -11.52 -20.56 1.17
CA GLU A 173 -12.13 -20.38 -0.15
C GLU A 173 -12.03 -21.70 -0.90
N LYS A 174 -13.17 -22.19 -1.42
CA LYS A 174 -13.17 -23.39 -2.26
C LYS A 174 -12.63 -23.01 -3.65
N GLY A 175 -11.79 -23.87 -4.22
CA GLY A 175 -11.35 -23.70 -5.60
C GLY A 175 -12.51 -23.72 -6.59
N ASP A 176 -12.32 -23.07 -7.74
CA ASP A 176 -13.27 -23.03 -8.83
C ASP A 176 -13.41 -24.43 -9.46
N PRO A 177 -14.59 -25.07 -9.42
CA PRO A 177 -14.80 -26.38 -10.02
C PRO A 177 -14.64 -26.39 -11.54
N GLY A 178 -14.70 -25.23 -12.20
CA GLY A 178 -14.45 -25.07 -13.63
C GLY A 178 -12.99 -24.87 -14.01
N ALA A 179 -12.08 -24.75 -13.03
CA ALA A 179 -10.67 -24.51 -13.29
C ALA A 179 -9.96 -25.77 -13.84
N PRO A 180 -8.90 -25.61 -14.64
CA PRO A 180 -8.09 -26.74 -15.10
C PRO A 180 -7.54 -27.57 -13.93
N VAL A 181 -7.54 -28.89 -14.09
CA VAL A 181 -7.00 -29.82 -13.09
C VAL A 181 -5.52 -29.49 -12.81
N GLY A 182 -5.18 -29.31 -11.53
CA GLY A 182 -3.83 -28.94 -11.08
C GLY A 182 -3.50 -27.45 -11.22
N SER A 183 -4.48 -26.59 -11.52
CA SER A 183 -4.30 -25.13 -11.46
C SER A 183 -4.56 -24.59 -10.05
N LEU A 184 -3.83 -23.53 -9.68
CA LEU A 184 -3.99 -22.84 -8.39
C LEU A 184 -5.43 -22.40 -8.11
N LEU A 185 -6.19 -22.03 -9.15
CA LEU A 185 -7.58 -21.58 -9.02
C LEU A 185 -8.55 -22.74 -8.68
N GLY A 186 -8.19 -23.98 -9.01
CA GLY A 186 -8.98 -25.16 -8.67
C GLY A 186 -8.71 -25.72 -7.27
N ASP A 187 -7.62 -25.29 -6.63
CA ASP A 187 -7.24 -25.74 -5.30
C ASP A 187 -7.96 -24.92 -4.21
N PRO A 188 -8.37 -25.56 -3.09
CA PRO A 188 -8.88 -24.82 -1.94
C PRO A 188 -7.76 -23.98 -1.31
N LEU A 189 -8.09 -22.74 -0.96
CA LEU A 189 -7.16 -21.79 -0.34
C LEU A 189 -7.59 -21.47 1.09
N VAL A 190 -6.62 -21.33 1.99
CA VAL A 190 -6.85 -20.87 3.35
C VAL A 190 -6.19 -19.51 3.53
N LEU A 191 -7.01 -18.50 3.80
CA LEU A 191 -6.53 -17.18 4.20
C LEU A 191 -6.50 -17.10 5.72
N VAL A 192 -5.31 -16.88 6.29
CA VAL A 192 -5.14 -16.64 7.73
C VAL A 192 -4.85 -15.17 7.96
N THR A 193 -5.73 -14.49 8.70
CA THR A 193 -5.55 -13.09 9.11
C THR A 193 -5.04 -13.06 10.55
N LEU A 194 -3.84 -12.51 10.73
CA LEU A 194 -3.23 -12.27 12.03
C LEU A 194 -3.21 -10.76 12.27
N SER A 195 -4.07 -10.25 13.15
CA SER A 195 -4.19 -8.81 13.42
C SER A 195 -3.95 -8.53 14.91
N PRO A 196 -2.71 -8.56 15.41
CA PRO A 196 -2.45 -8.40 16.84
C PRO A 196 -3.06 -7.10 17.38
N SER A 197 -3.83 -7.19 18.48
CA SER A 197 -4.23 -6.02 19.24
C SER A 197 -3.01 -5.49 19.99
N ILE A 198 -2.38 -4.44 19.46
CA ILE A 198 -1.34 -3.71 20.18
C ILE A 198 -2.08 -2.77 21.13
N PRO A 199 -2.02 -2.96 22.45
CA PRO A 199 -2.70 -2.08 23.40
C PRO A 199 -2.12 -0.67 23.25
N ASP A 200 -2.98 0.34 23.36
CA ASP A 200 -2.53 1.73 23.41
C ASP A 200 -1.52 1.89 24.55
N ALA A 201 -0.38 2.52 24.23
CA ALA A 201 0.67 2.76 25.19
C ALA A 201 0.11 3.57 26.38
N MET A 202 0.03 2.95 27.56
CA MET A 202 -0.34 3.69 28.76
C MET A 202 0.75 4.73 29.05
N PRO A 203 0.40 6.02 29.25
CA PRO A 203 1.37 7.06 29.57
C PRO A 203 2.20 6.65 30.79
N GLY A 204 3.52 6.55 30.63
CA GLY A 204 4.46 6.21 31.70
C GLY A 204 4.75 4.71 31.90
N GLN A 205 4.17 3.81 31.10
CA GLN A 205 4.41 2.36 31.21
C GLN A 205 5.02 1.72 29.96
N CYS A 206 5.12 2.46 28.86
CA CYS A 206 5.80 2.00 27.65
C CYS A 206 7.31 2.24 27.79
N GLN A 207 8.11 1.17 27.71
CA GLN A 207 9.53 1.27 27.33
C GLN A 207 9.55 1.67 25.86
N SER A 208 9.46 2.98 25.61
CA SER A 208 9.38 3.57 24.29
C SER A 208 10.75 3.44 23.65
N GLY A 209 10.85 2.83 22.46
CA GLY A 209 12.12 2.37 21.88
C GLY A 209 13.22 3.43 21.70
N GLU A 210 14.35 2.99 21.17
CA GLU A 210 15.43 3.88 20.71
C GLU A 210 15.19 4.26 19.24
N PHE A 211 14.96 5.54 18.97
CA PHE A 211 14.68 6.07 17.63
C PHE A 211 15.92 6.75 17.06
N ILE A 212 16.52 6.14 16.04
CA ILE A 212 17.72 6.67 15.37
C ILE A 212 17.34 7.22 14.00
N PHE A 213 17.59 8.51 13.79
CA PHE A 213 17.35 9.19 12.52
C PHE A 213 18.68 9.33 11.79
N LEU A 214 18.79 8.70 10.63
CA LEU A 214 19.97 8.76 9.77
C LEU A 214 19.63 9.59 8.53
N LEU A 215 20.28 10.74 8.40
CA LEU A 215 19.92 11.79 7.46
C LEU A 215 20.99 11.99 6.40
N ASP A 216 20.56 12.02 5.15
CA ASP A 216 21.31 12.59 4.03
C ASP A 216 21.37 14.11 4.17
N THR A 217 22.52 14.69 3.85
CA THR A 217 22.78 16.13 3.91
C THR A 217 21.86 16.89 2.96
N THR A 218 21.56 16.31 1.80
CA THR A 218 20.63 16.85 0.81
C THR A 218 19.17 16.80 1.26
N PHE A 219 18.79 15.80 2.08
CA PHE A 219 17.47 15.73 2.69
C PHE A 219 17.31 16.82 3.74
N LEU A 220 18.36 17.05 4.55
CA LEU A 220 18.34 18.07 5.58
C LEU A 220 18.10 19.48 5.03
N GLU A 221 18.66 19.82 3.86
CA GLU A 221 18.43 21.12 3.21
C GLU A 221 16.95 21.35 2.85
N ARG A 222 16.24 20.28 2.52
CA ARG A 222 14.88 20.34 1.97
C ARG A 222 13.79 20.10 3.00
N ALA A 223 14.10 19.39 4.09
CA ALA A 223 13.10 18.79 4.97
C ALA A 223 13.34 19.05 6.47
N GLN A 224 14.10 20.09 6.83
CA GLN A 224 14.37 20.42 8.25
C GLN A 224 13.09 20.60 9.08
N GLU A 225 12.05 21.24 8.53
CA GLU A 225 10.76 21.40 9.20
C GLU A 225 10.02 20.07 9.39
N SER A 226 10.11 19.18 8.40
CA SER A 226 9.52 17.83 8.47
C SER A 226 10.22 16.97 9.51
N LEU A 227 11.55 17.07 9.62
CA LEU A 227 12.33 16.40 10.66
C LEU A 227 11.89 16.88 12.06
N LEU A 228 11.69 18.19 12.24
CA LEU A 228 11.21 18.72 13.52
C LEU A 228 9.83 18.16 13.88
N PHE A 229 8.94 18.00 12.91
CA PHE A 229 7.63 17.39 13.13
C PHE A 229 7.75 15.93 13.58
N LEU A 230 8.61 15.14 12.91
CA LEU A 230 8.88 13.74 13.27
C LEU A 230 9.48 13.60 14.67
N LEU A 231 10.43 14.48 15.02
CA LEU A 231 11.02 14.47 16.35
C LEU A 231 10.00 14.85 17.43
N LYS A 232 9.07 15.77 17.13
CA LYS A 232 7.99 16.16 18.05
C LYS A 232 6.92 15.07 18.22
N SER A 233 6.79 14.15 17.27
CA SER A 233 5.86 13.02 17.38
C SER A 233 6.44 11.82 18.13
N LEU A 234 7.68 11.89 18.61
CA LEU A 234 8.28 10.83 19.40
C LEU A 234 7.53 10.62 20.72
N PRO A 235 7.33 9.36 21.15
CA PRO A 235 6.66 9.06 22.41
C PRO A 235 7.50 9.48 23.62
N LEU A 236 6.84 9.89 24.69
CA LEU A 236 7.53 10.20 25.96
C LEU A 236 8.25 8.96 26.52
N GLY A 237 9.39 9.17 27.16
CA GLY A 237 10.25 8.11 27.73
C GLY A 237 11.15 7.41 26.71
N CYS A 238 11.10 7.82 25.43
CA CYS A 238 11.93 7.19 24.40
C CYS A 238 13.35 7.73 24.43
N TYR A 239 14.26 7.01 23.78
CA TYR A 239 15.60 7.51 23.51
C TYR A 239 15.72 7.85 22.04
N PHE A 240 16.51 8.87 21.70
CA PHE A 240 16.74 9.20 20.30
C PHE A 240 18.17 9.68 20.05
N ASN A 241 18.59 9.55 18.80
CA ASN A 241 19.81 10.16 18.29
C ASN A 241 19.68 10.45 16.79
N ILE A 242 20.49 11.37 16.30
CA ILE A 242 20.48 11.79 14.90
C ILE A 242 21.89 11.63 14.36
N TYR A 243 22.01 11.00 13.20
CA TYR A 243 23.25 10.82 12.46
C TYR A 243 23.12 11.49 11.11
N CYS A 244 24.15 12.22 10.68
CA CYS A 244 24.23 12.79 9.34
C CYS A 244 25.42 12.14 8.63
N TYR A 245 25.17 11.39 7.57
CA TYR A 245 26.25 10.75 6.80
C TYR A 245 26.70 11.70 5.67
N GLY A 246 28.02 11.93 5.55
CA GLY A 246 28.60 12.90 4.59
C GLY A 246 29.61 13.91 5.19
N ALA A 247 29.81 13.94 6.51
CA ALA A 247 30.88 14.77 7.12
C ALA A 247 31.68 14.00 8.18
N THR A 248 31.00 13.35 9.13
CA THR A 248 31.60 12.50 10.16
C THR A 248 30.62 11.37 10.52
N SER A 249 31.12 10.16 10.79
CA SER A 249 30.30 8.98 11.15
C SER A 249 29.78 8.99 12.59
N VAL A 250 29.75 10.16 13.25
CA VAL A 250 29.41 10.32 14.67
C VAL A 250 28.05 11.00 14.78
N GLY A 251 27.18 10.46 15.64
CA GLY A 251 25.87 11.05 15.91
C GLY A 251 25.98 12.40 16.64
N ILE A 252 24.88 13.17 16.65
CA ILE A 252 24.78 14.44 17.39
C ILE A 252 25.03 14.25 18.89
N TYR A 253 24.73 13.05 19.38
CA TYR A 253 25.10 12.59 20.72
C TYR A 253 26.02 11.36 20.61
N PRO A 254 26.99 11.21 21.54
CA PRO A 254 27.81 10.00 21.62
C PRO A 254 27.00 8.71 21.87
N GLN A 255 25.87 8.85 22.56
CA GLN A 255 24.89 7.79 22.83
C GLN A 255 23.49 8.40 22.77
N SER A 256 22.49 7.58 22.49
CA SER A 256 21.10 8.03 22.45
C SER A 256 20.68 8.62 23.79
N VAL A 257 19.98 9.74 23.74
CA VAL A 257 19.53 10.49 24.93
C VAL A 257 18.02 10.42 25.06
N GLU A 258 17.52 10.53 26.29
CA GLU A 258 16.08 10.56 26.55
C GLU A 258 15.42 11.74 25.82
N TYR A 259 14.25 11.49 25.24
CA TYR A 259 13.43 12.50 24.59
C TYR A 259 12.87 13.48 25.63
N THR A 260 13.46 14.67 25.65
CA THR A 260 13.02 15.82 26.44
C THR A 260 13.02 17.06 25.57
N GLN A 261 12.22 18.08 25.92
CA GLN A 261 12.18 19.34 25.17
C GLN A 261 13.56 20.03 25.12
N ASP A 262 14.35 19.91 26.18
CA ASP A 262 15.71 20.47 26.25
C ASP A 262 16.68 19.72 25.32
N ASN A 263 16.68 18.38 25.35
CA ASN A 263 17.49 17.58 24.43
C ASN A 263 17.08 17.80 22.97
N LEU A 264 15.77 17.87 22.68
CA LEU A 264 15.29 18.18 21.34
C LEU A 264 15.81 19.54 20.84
N THR A 265 15.73 20.57 21.68
CA THR A 265 16.21 21.92 21.34
C THR A 265 17.71 21.92 21.09
N LYS A 266 18.49 21.23 21.92
CA LYS A 266 19.93 21.05 21.75
C LYS A 266 20.28 20.26 20.48
N ALA A 267 19.49 19.22 20.15
CA ALA A 267 19.69 18.44 18.94
C ALA A 267 19.53 19.35 17.71
N MET A 268 18.46 20.13 17.65
CA MET A 268 18.19 21.06 16.53
C MET A 268 19.27 22.12 16.35
N GLN A 269 19.92 22.57 17.44
CA GLN A 269 21.04 23.50 17.37
C GLN A 269 22.34 22.86 16.88
N ARG A 270 22.54 21.57 17.11
CA ARG A 270 23.74 20.81 16.74
C ARG A 270 23.69 20.23 15.34
N ILE A 271 22.52 20.17 14.73
CA ILE A 271 22.37 19.78 13.33
C ILE A 271 23.20 20.74 12.47
N PRO A 272 24.17 20.25 11.70
CA PRO A 272 25.05 21.11 10.91
C PRO A 272 24.25 21.90 9.89
N SER A 273 24.60 23.18 9.74
CA SER A 273 24.10 24.00 8.63
C SER A 273 24.64 23.46 7.31
N THR A 274 23.79 23.51 6.28
CA THR A 274 23.84 22.90 4.94
C THR A 274 25.19 22.91 4.20
N SER A 275 26.14 23.77 4.55
CA SER A 275 27.41 23.96 3.81
C SER A 275 28.61 23.12 4.27
N SER A 276 28.50 22.32 5.34
CA SER A 276 29.66 21.65 5.97
C SER A 276 29.81 20.14 5.68
N CYS A 277 28.89 19.55 4.91
CA CYS A 277 28.78 18.09 4.80
C CYS A 277 28.99 17.53 3.39
N LEU A 278 29.86 18.16 2.60
CA LEU A 278 30.37 17.61 1.34
C LEU A 278 31.55 16.67 1.62
N GLY A 279 31.25 15.40 1.90
CA GLY A 279 32.20 14.31 2.00
C GLY A 279 31.60 13.04 1.42
N ASP A 280 32.44 12.08 1.02
CA ASP A 280 32.01 10.81 0.46
C ASP A 280 31.02 10.12 1.42
N ALA A 281 29.80 9.91 0.94
CA ALA A 281 28.65 9.48 1.73
C ALA A 281 28.78 7.99 2.12
N ASP A 282 29.46 7.70 3.24
CA ASP A 282 29.60 6.33 3.77
C ASP A 282 28.44 5.95 4.71
N LEU A 283 27.32 5.55 4.11
CA LEU A 283 26.17 5.01 4.83
C LEU A 283 26.54 3.72 5.59
N LEU A 284 27.34 2.83 4.97
CA LEU A 284 27.72 1.54 5.55
C LEU A 284 28.56 1.73 6.83
N GLY A 285 29.55 2.61 6.80
CA GLY A 285 30.35 2.96 7.97
C GLY A 285 29.51 3.58 9.08
N THR A 286 28.56 4.44 8.74
CA THR A 286 27.64 5.04 9.73
C THR A 286 26.76 3.99 10.40
N LEU A 287 26.23 3.03 9.62
CA LEU A 287 25.46 1.90 10.16
C LEU A 287 26.29 1.05 11.12
N ARG A 288 27.55 0.77 10.78
CA ARG A 288 28.47 0.06 11.67
C ARG A 288 28.72 0.81 12.97
N THR A 289 28.90 2.13 12.93
CA THR A 289 29.02 2.94 14.15
C THR A 289 27.76 2.86 15.02
N ILE A 290 26.58 2.93 14.39
CA ILE A 290 25.31 2.79 15.10
C ILE A 290 25.21 1.43 15.80
N TYR A 291 25.48 0.33 15.08
CA TYR A 291 25.39 -1.02 15.66
C TYR A 291 26.43 -1.28 16.76
N ASN A 292 27.59 -0.62 16.70
CA ASN A 292 28.60 -0.68 17.76
C ASN A 292 28.26 0.20 18.98
N THR A 293 27.26 1.08 18.90
CA THR A 293 26.86 1.95 20.00
C THR A 293 25.93 1.21 20.97
N PRO A 294 26.20 1.23 22.30
CA PRO A 294 25.38 0.53 23.28
C PRO A 294 23.89 0.91 23.19
N GLN A 295 23.04 -0.12 23.11
CA GLN A 295 21.58 0.06 23.10
C GLN A 295 21.07 0.28 24.53
N PRO A 296 20.15 1.25 24.76
CA PRO A 296 19.50 1.39 26.05
C PRO A 296 18.76 0.10 26.44
N HIS A 297 19.01 -0.42 27.65
CA HIS A 297 18.43 -1.69 28.09
C HIS A 297 16.89 -1.66 28.01
N GLY A 298 16.30 -2.69 27.40
CA GLY A 298 14.84 -2.82 27.26
C GLY A 298 14.20 -1.98 26.14
N HIS A 299 14.96 -1.14 25.43
CA HIS A 299 14.45 -0.25 24.40
C HIS A 299 14.82 -0.77 23.02
N ALA A 300 13.86 -1.28 22.25
CA ALA A 300 14.15 -1.78 20.91
C ALA A 300 14.55 -0.64 19.96
N ARG A 301 15.55 -0.88 19.09
CA ARG A 301 16.07 0.13 18.18
C ARG A 301 15.24 0.18 16.89
N GLN A 302 14.83 1.38 16.50
CA GLN A 302 14.19 1.68 15.23
C GLN A 302 15.07 2.69 14.48
N LEU A 303 15.44 2.34 13.25
CA LEU A 303 16.32 3.14 12.42
C LEU A 303 15.55 3.70 11.23
N PHE A 304 15.51 5.03 11.10
CA PHE A 304 14.87 5.74 10.00
C PHE A 304 15.93 6.35 9.11
N ILE A 305 16.04 5.87 7.87
CA ILE A 305 17.02 6.34 6.90
C ILE A 305 16.33 7.27 5.91
N PHE A 306 16.78 8.52 5.86
CA PHE A 306 16.32 9.53 4.89
C PHE A 306 17.43 9.76 3.86
N MET A 307 17.11 9.49 2.60
CA MET A 307 18.07 9.47 1.49
C MET A 307 17.40 10.03 0.24
N THR A 308 18.13 10.85 -0.52
CA THR A 308 17.60 11.43 -1.79
C THR A 308 17.93 10.58 -3.02
N GLY A 309 18.92 9.68 -2.88
CA GLY A 309 19.35 8.77 -3.94
C GLY A 309 19.83 7.44 -3.37
N LEU A 310 19.87 6.42 -4.21
CA LEU A 310 20.30 5.08 -3.84
C LEU A 310 21.84 5.03 -3.66
N PRO A 311 22.35 4.43 -2.57
CA PRO A 311 23.79 4.28 -2.36
C PRO A 311 24.38 3.27 -3.37
N PRO A 312 25.68 3.36 -3.67
CA PRO A 312 26.36 2.41 -4.56
C PRO A 312 26.41 1.00 -3.95
N ASP A 313 26.62 0.87 -2.63
CA ASP A 313 26.89 -0.41 -1.95
C ASP A 313 25.64 -1.10 -1.37
N LYS A 314 24.57 -1.20 -2.18
CA LYS A 314 23.26 -1.69 -1.73
C LYS A 314 23.31 -3.06 -1.07
N GLU A 315 24.06 -4.00 -1.67
CA GLU A 315 24.17 -5.38 -1.19
C GLU A 315 24.89 -5.47 0.16
N ALA A 316 25.98 -4.71 0.32
CA ALA A 316 26.72 -4.68 1.58
C ALA A 316 25.91 -4.04 2.70
N ILE A 317 25.16 -2.96 2.40
CA ILE A 317 24.24 -2.33 3.35
C ILE A 317 23.14 -3.31 3.77
N ALA A 318 22.51 -3.99 2.80
CA ALA A 318 21.49 -4.98 3.09
C ALA A 318 22.04 -6.12 3.98
N ALA A 319 23.23 -6.63 3.67
CA ALA A 319 23.88 -7.67 4.46
C ALA A 319 24.17 -7.22 5.90
N GLU A 320 24.65 -5.99 6.09
CA GLU A 320 24.95 -5.41 7.41
C GLU A 320 23.68 -5.26 8.27
N VAL A 321 22.59 -4.76 7.68
CA VAL A 321 21.29 -4.64 8.35
C VAL A 321 20.73 -6.02 8.68
N CYS A 322 20.83 -6.99 7.77
CA CYS A 322 20.39 -8.37 7.99
C CYS A 322 21.19 -9.06 9.10
N HIS A 323 22.51 -8.82 9.19
CA HIS A 323 23.36 -9.35 10.27
C HIS A 323 22.86 -8.87 11.64
N HIS A 324 22.42 -7.61 11.71
CA HIS A 324 21.92 -6.98 12.93
C HIS A 324 20.40 -7.06 13.10
N ARG A 325 19.70 -7.97 12.40
CA ARG A 325 18.22 -8.08 12.45
C ARG A 325 17.65 -8.21 13.87
N ASN A 326 18.39 -8.82 14.79
CA ASN A 326 17.96 -9.03 16.18
C ASN A 326 18.10 -7.76 17.06
N SER A 327 18.82 -6.75 16.58
CA SER A 327 18.92 -5.44 17.26
C SER A 327 17.70 -4.55 16.98
N HIS A 328 16.94 -4.87 15.92
CA HIS A 328 15.74 -4.15 15.50
C HIS A 328 14.47 -4.83 16.03
N ARG A 329 13.42 -4.06 16.28
CA ARG A 329 12.03 -4.55 16.36
C ARG A 329 11.11 -3.65 15.57
#